data_AF-A0A7C5HYU8-F1
#
_entry.id   AF-A0A7C5HYU8-F1
#
_cell.length_a   1.000
_cell.length_b   1.000
_cell.length_c   1.000
_cell.angle_alpha   90.00
_cell.angle_beta   90.00
_cell.angle_gamma   90.00
#
_symmetry.space_group_name_H-M   'P 1'
#
loop_
_entity.id
_entity.type
_entity.pdbx_description
1 polymer ?
#
loop_
_entity_poly.entity_id
_entity_poly.type
_entity_poly.pdbx_seq_one_letter_code
_entity_poly.pdbx_strand_id
1 'polypeptide(L)'
;EVMVPLGFEVMNKAKNAGALFIGSYAPVALGDYGYGPNHVLPTQGSSRFASPLSVRDFMVASSVVAPSSDPGIDFEPFAKLAAREGLYFHQKSLLARLNQDLRADIGREYQGS
;
A
#
# COMPACT_ATOMS: atom_id res chain seq x y z
N GLU A 1 -23.98 -12.16 -10.65
CA GLU A 1 -24.29 -12.42 -12.06
C GLU A 1 -25.12 -11.28 -12.61
N VAL A 2 -24.82 -10.81 -13.82
CA VAL A 2 -25.54 -9.71 -14.48
C VAL A 2 -26.05 -10.21 -15.84
N MET A 3 -27.33 -10.57 -15.87
CA MET A 3 -28.01 -11.03 -17.09
C MET A 3 -28.51 -9.84 -17.90
N VAL A 4 -27.71 -9.38 -18.87
CA VAL A 4 -28.05 -8.31 -19.81
C VAL A 4 -27.79 -8.78 -21.25
N PRO A 5 -28.49 -8.23 -22.26
CA PRO A 5 -28.08 -8.39 -23.65
C PRO A 5 -26.60 -8.01 -23.81
N LEU A 6 -25.87 -8.67 -24.72
CA LEU A 6 -24.42 -8.54 -24.87
C LEU A 6 -24.00 -7.05 -24.91
N GLY A 7 -23.27 -6.61 -23.87
CA GLY A 7 -22.86 -5.23 -23.72
C GLY A 7 -22.08 -5.01 -22.43
N PHE A 8 -20.90 -4.41 -22.54
CA PHE A 8 -20.01 -4.14 -21.42
C PHE A 8 -20.34 -2.85 -20.65
N GLU A 9 -21.36 -2.11 -21.08
CA GLU A 9 -21.74 -0.80 -20.53
C GLU A 9 -22.05 -0.86 -19.02
N VAL A 10 -22.53 -2.00 -18.53
CA VAL A 10 -22.85 -2.21 -17.11
C VAL A 10 -21.58 -2.28 -16.24
N MET A 11 -20.40 -2.59 -16.80
CA MET A 11 -19.15 -2.64 -16.04
C MET A 11 -18.83 -1.29 -15.41
N ASN A 12 -19.12 -0.19 -16.11
CA ASN A 12 -18.85 1.17 -15.63
C ASN A 12 -19.69 1.55 -14.39
N LYS A 13 -20.74 0.78 -14.08
CA LYS A 13 -21.59 0.99 -12.89
C LYS A 13 -21.14 0.14 -11.69
N ALA A 14 -20.35 -0.92 -11.91
CA ALA A 14 -19.89 -1.80 -10.85
C ALA A 14 -18.72 -1.16 -10.09
N LYS A 15 -18.99 -0.62 -8.89
CA LYS A 15 -17.95 -0.04 -8.03
C LYS A 15 -17.14 -1.10 -7.27
N ASN A 16 -17.80 -2.17 -6.82
CA ASN A 16 -17.19 -3.22 -6.00
C ASN A 16 -17.79 -4.58 -6.40
N ALA A 17 -16.97 -5.49 -6.93
CA ALA A 17 -17.38 -6.85 -7.26
C ALA A 17 -16.17 -7.78 -7.20
N GLY A 18 -16.32 -8.96 -6.58
CA GLY A 18 -15.27 -9.99 -6.59
C GLY A 18 -15.08 -10.57 -7.99
N ALA A 19 -16.17 -10.83 -8.71
CA ALA A 19 -16.13 -11.23 -10.11
C ALA A 19 -17.38 -10.70 -10.82
N LEU A 20 -17.24 -10.37 -12.11
CA LEU A 20 -18.35 -9.97 -12.96
C LEU A 20 -18.61 -11.05 -14.01
N PHE A 21 -19.86 -11.45 -14.10
CA PHE A 21 -20.38 -12.42 -15.06
C PHE A 21 -21.43 -11.68 -15.90
N ILE A 22 -21.15 -11.43 -17.17
CA ILE A 22 -21.90 -10.49 -18.02
C ILE A 22 -22.43 -11.21 -19.24
N GLY A 23 -23.75 -11.12 -19.44
CA GLY A 23 -24.42 -11.70 -20.60
C GLY A 23 -25.00 -13.09 -20.33
N SER A 24 -26.00 -13.47 -21.14
CA SER A 24 -26.76 -14.71 -20.95
C SER A 24 -25.94 -16.01 -21.10
N TYR A 25 -24.72 -15.91 -21.65
CA TYR A 25 -23.82 -17.05 -21.87
C TYR A 25 -22.67 -17.12 -20.87
N ALA A 26 -22.69 -16.30 -19.81
CA ALA A 26 -21.66 -16.28 -18.78
C ALA A 26 -22.24 -16.71 -17.41
N PRO A 27 -22.72 -17.96 -17.24
CA PRO A 27 -23.19 -18.41 -15.94
C PRO A 27 -22.03 -18.48 -14.93
N VAL A 28 -22.34 -18.26 -13.65
CA VAL A 28 -21.33 -18.25 -12.55
C VAL A 28 -20.49 -19.53 -12.54
N ALA A 29 -21.11 -20.68 -12.79
CA ALA A 29 -20.45 -21.98 -12.83
C ALA A 29 -19.26 -22.05 -13.81
N LEU A 30 -19.24 -21.24 -14.88
CA LEU A 30 -18.06 -21.18 -15.75
C LEU A 30 -16.84 -20.66 -14.99
N GLY A 31 -16.99 -19.59 -14.20
CA GLY A 31 -15.89 -19.03 -13.38
C GLY A 31 -15.52 -19.89 -12.18
N ASP A 32 -16.42 -20.76 -11.73
CA ASP A 32 -16.13 -21.66 -10.61
C ASP A 32 -15.24 -22.84 -11.01
N TYR A 33 -15.31 -23.28 -12.27
CA TYR A 33 -14.72 -24.54 -12.70
C TYR A 33 -13.82 -24.48 -13.95
N GLY A 34 -14.19 -23.69 -14.97
CA GLY A 34 -13.59 -23.81 -16.30
C GLY A 34 -12.93 -22.54 -16.82
N TYR A 35 -13.28 -21.38 -16.27
CA TYR A 35 -12.80 -20.08 -16.72
C TYR A 35 -11.87 -19.54 -15.63
N GLY A 36 -10.83 -18.83 -16.06
CA GLY A 36 -9.67 -18.49 -15.22
C GLY A 36 -9.86 -17.63 -13.95
N PRO A 37 -10.99 -16.97 -13.65
CA PRO A 37 -11.16 -16.32 -12.35
C PRO A 37 -10.98 -17.29 -11.17
N ASN A 38 -10.50 -16.76 -10.04
CA ASN A 38 -10.44 -17.53 -8.80
C ASN A 38 -11.80 -17.46 -8.10
N HIS A 39 -12.39 -18.61 -7.75
CA HIS A 39 -13.68 -18.66 -7.05
C HIS A 39 -13.60 -18.34 -5.55
N VAL A 40 -12.39 -18.18 -5.00
CA VAL A 40 -12.19 -17.69 -3.63
C VAL A 40 -12.35 -16.17 -3.65
N LEU A 41 -13.60 -15.74 -3.46
CA LEU A 41 -14.03 -14.35 -3.58
C LEU A 41 -14.34 -13.70 -2.22
N PRO A 42 -14.17 -12.37 -2.09
CA PRO A 42 -14.66 -11.60 -0.94
C PRO A 42 -16.18 -11.74 -0.74
N THR A 43 -16.61 -12.06 0.49
CA THR A 43 -18.03 -12.19 0.87
C THR A 43 -18.45 -11.13 1.90
N GLN A 44 -19.74 -11.06 2.25
CA GLN A 44 -20.25 -10.13 3.29
C GLN A 44 -19.91 -8.65 3.03
N GLY A 45 -19.86 -8.24 1.75
CA GLY A 45 -19.57 -6.86 1.34
C GLY A 45 -18.09 -6.45 1.40
N SER A 46 -17.18 -7.39 1.68
CA SER A 46 -15.73 -7.13 1.74
C SER A 46 -15.09 -6.81 0.39
N SER A 47 -15.78 -7.01 -0.74
CA SER A 47 -15.32 -6.54 -2.06
C SER A 47 -15.08 -5.03 -2.16
N ARG A 48 -15.48 -4.27 -1.13
CA ARG A 48 -15.16 -2.84 -0.96
C ARG A 48 -13.69 -2.55 -0.63
N PHE A 49 -12.95 -3.54 -0.13
CA PHE A 49 -11.56 -3.38 0.32
C PHE A 49 -10.69 -4.63 0.13
N ALA A 50 -11.29 -5.77 -0.24
CA ALA A 50 -10.61 -7.01 -0.53
C ALA A 50 -10.81 -7.43 -2.00
N SER A 51 -9.81 -8.13 -2.54
CA SER A 51 -9.80 -8.66 -3.90
C SER A 51 -10.02 -10.18 -3.90
N PRO A 52 -10.41 -10.77 -5.04
CA PRO A 52 -10.30 -12.21 -5.26
C PRO A 52 -8.90 -12.74 -4.93
N LEU A 53 -8.84 -13.99 -4.47
CA LEU A 53 -7.56 -14.66 -4.27
C LEU A 53 -6.75 -14.68 -5.56
N SER A 54 -5.50 -14.29 -5.47
CA SER A 54 -4.58 -14.10 -6.58
C SER A 54 -3.18 -14.60 -6.20
N VAL A 55 -2.27 -14.62 -7.18
CA VAL A 55 -0.85 -14.94 -6.91
C VAL A 55 -0.24 -13.97 -5.88
N ARG A 56 -0.74 -12.72 -5.80
CA ARG A 56 -0.21 -11.71 -4.86
C ARG A 56 -0.41 -12.09 -3.40
N ASP A 57 -1.45 -12.86 -3.10
CA ASP A 57 -1.74 -13.33 -1.74
C ASP A 57 -0.70 -14.35 -1.23
N PHE A 58 0.09 -14.92 -2.15
CA PHE A 58 1.19 -15.83 -1.85
C PHE A 58 2.58 -15.17 -1.97
N MET A 59 2.63 -13.87 -2.26
CA MET A 59 3.87 -13.11 -2.36
C MET A 59 4.05 -12.21 -1.13
N VAL A 60 5.30 -12.05 -0.69
CA VAL A 60 5.68 -11.02 0.29
C VAL A 60 6.27 -9.84 -0.47
N ALA A 61 5.59 -8.69 -0.43
CA ALA A 61 6.10 -7.45 -1.02
C ALA A 61 6.97 -6.70 -0.01
N SER A 62 8.18 -6.31 -0.41
CA SER A 62 9.09 -5.51 0.41
C SER A 62 9.61 -4.32 -0.40
N SER A 63 9.73 -3.15 0.25
CA SER A 63 10.30 -1.94 -0.35
C SER A 63 11.77 -1.81 0.03
N VAL A 64 12.62 -1.51 -0.95
CA VAL A 64 14.06 -1.27 -0.74
C VAL A 64 14.37 0.19 -1.04
N VAL A 65 15.01 0.87 -0.09
CA VAL A 65 15.47 2.26 -0.23
C VAL A 65 16.99 2.26 -0.10
N ALA A 66 17.68 2.59 -1.20
CA ALA A 66 19.14 2.61 -1.29
C ALA A 66 19.60 3.89 -2.00
N PRO A 67 19.63 5.05 -1.31
CA PRO A 67 20.15 6.27 -1.90
C PRO A 67 21.64 6.09 -2.21
N SER A 68 22.08 6.64 -3.34
CA SER A 68 23.51 6.77 -3.63
C SER A 68 24.17 7.67 -2.59
N SER A 69 25.50 7.57 -2.45
CA SER A 69 26.29 8.54 -1.67
C SER A 69 26.43 9.89 -2.38
N ASP A 70 25.44 10.27 -3.19
CA ASP A 70 25.41 11.53 -3.91
C ASP A 70 25.35 12.69 -2.89
N PRO A 71 26.28 13.66 -2.96
CA PRO A 71 26.28 14.81 -2.07
C PRO A 71 25.03 15.70 -2.21
N GLY A 72 24.16 15.48 -3.19
CA GLY A 72 22.95 16.27 -3.43
C GLY A 72 21.76 16.00 -2.49
N ILE A 73 21.82 15.01 -1.59
CA ILE A 73 20.71 14.74 -0.67
C ILE A 73 20.77 15.70 0.52
N ASP A 74 19.86 16.66 0.55
CA ASP A 74 19.62 17.50 1.71
C ASP A 74 18.72 16.80 2.74
N PHE A 75 19.29 16.44 3.88
CA PHE A 75 18.56 15.79 4.98
C PHE A 75 17.84 16.78 5.91
N GLU A 76 18.09 18.09 5.80
CA GLU A 76 17.59 19.11 6.72
C GLU A 76 16.04 19.25 6.72
N PRO A 77 15.35 19.24 5.56
CA PRO A 77 13.88 19.33 5.53
C PRO A 77 13.21 18.15 6.25
N PHE A 78 13.77 16.96 6.09
CA PHE A 78 13.27 15.74 6.74
C PHE A 78 13.55 15.77 8.24
N ALA A 79 14.71 16.29 8.67
CA ALA A 79 15.02 16.45 10.08
C ALA A 79 14.07 17.44 10.76
N LYS A 80 13.71 18.54 10.08
CA LYS A 80 12.70 19.50 10.56
C LYS A 80 11.32 18.87 10.67
N LEU A 81 10.94 18.00 9.73
CA LEU A 81 9.67 17.27 9.80
C LEU A 81 9.65 16.33 11.01
N ALA A 82 10.72 15.52 11.20
CA ALA A 82 10.85 14.64 12.35
C ALA A 82 10.80 15.40 13.69
N ALA A 83 11.40 16.59 13.76
CA ALA A 83 11.33 17.46 14.93
C ALA A 83 9.90 17.94 15.21
N ARG A 84 9.16 18.36 14.18
CA ARG A 84 7.75 18.79 14.30
C ARG A 84 6.82 17.65 14.72
N GLU A 85 7.16 16.41 14.37
CA GLU A 85 6.45 15.20 14.78
C GLU A 85 6.88 14.70 16.18
N GLY A 86 7.85 15.32 16.83
CA GLY A 86 8.37 14.90 18.14
C GLY A 86 9.24 13.64 18.11
N LEU A 87 9.74 13.24 16.94
CA LEU A 87 10.52 12.02 16.73
C LEU A 87 12.02 12.28 16.87
N TYR A 88 12.49 12.45 18.12
CA TYR A 88 13.88 12.79 18.44
C TYR A 88 14.94 11.92 17.74
N PHE A 89 14.82 10.59 17.82
CA PHE A 89 15.81 9.69 17.20
C PHE A 89 15.77 9.70 15.67
N HIS A 90 14.62 9.99 15.06
CA HIS A 90 14.52 10.15 13.61
C HIS A 90 15.26 11.39 13.16
N GLN A 91 15.01 12.53 13.82
CA GLN A 91 15.74 13.78 13.58
C GLN A 91 17.26 13.57 13.74
N LYS A 92 17.70 12.98 14.86
CA LYS A 92 19.12 12.72 15.12
C LYS A 92 19.76 11.86 14.06
N SER A 93 19.08 10.81 13.59
CA SER A 93 19.60 9.96 12.52
C SER A 93 19.83 10.72 11.21
N LEU A 94 18.93 11.65 10.84
CA LEU A 94 19.05 12.49 9.65
C LEU A 94 20.19 13.50 9.81
N LEU A 95 20.24 14.21 10.94
CA LEU A 95 21.29 15.20 11.22
C LEU A 95 22.70 14.57 11.29
N ALA A 96 22.81 13.30 11.68
CA ALA A 96 24.08 12.56 11.67
C ALA A 96 24.76 12.55 10.28
N ARG A 97 23.96 12.62 9.20
CA ARG A 97 24.46 12.63 7.81
C ARG A 97 24.90 14.02 7.34
N LEU A 98 24.59 15.07 8.10
CA LEU A 98 24.97 16.45 7.82
C LEU A 98 26.27 16.88 8.54
N ASN A 99 27.00 15.94 9.16
CA ASN A 99 28.17 16.23 10.02
C ASN A 99 27.88 17.28 11.12
N GLN A 100 26.63 17.41 11.57
CA GLN A 100 26.31 18.23 12.73
C GLN A 100 26.61 17.44 13.99
N ASP A 101 27.47 18.00 14.85
CA ASP A 101 27.98 17.37 16.07
C ASP A 101 26.82 16.95 16.99
N LEU A 102 26.46 15.66 16.94
CA LEU A 102 25.42 15.06 17.80
C LEU A 102 25.77 15.13 19.29
N ARG A 103 27.03 15.43 19.61
CA ARG A 103 27.58 15.50 20.97
C ARG A 103 27.08 16.71 21.78
N ALA A 104 26.59 17.76 21.14
CA ALA A 104 26.16 18.98 21.84
C ALA A 104 24.81 18.86 22.58
N ASP A 105 23.98 17.87 22.22
CA ASP A 105 22.58 17.78 22.70
C ASP A 105 22.32 16.65 23.70
N ILE A 106 23.19 15.63 23.78
CA ILE A 106 22.99 14.47 24.67
C ILE A 106 23.09 14.86 26.15
N GLY A 107 23.71 16.01 26.46
CA GLY A 107 23.94 16.49 27.82
C GLY A 107 22.85 17.38 28.42
N ARG A 108 21.80 17.78 27.67
CA ARG A 108 20.82 18.77 28.17
C ARG A 108 19.44 18.21 28.55
N GLU A 109 19.02 17.04 28.03
CA GLU A 109 17.65 16.55 28.26
C GLU A 109 17.53 15.36 29.22
N TYR A 110 18.63 14.73 29.65
CA TYR A 110 18.59 13.70 30.71
C TYR A 110 18.57 14.28 32.14
N GLN A 111 18.22 15.57 32.29
CA GLN A 111 17.93 16.25 33.55
C GLN A 111 16.56 16.93 33.46
N GLY A 112 15.47 16.16 33.35
CA GLY A 112 14.13 16.74 33.44
C GLY A 112 12.98 15.91 32.90
N SER A 113 12.66 14.78 33.53
CA SER A 113 11.29 14.37 33.92
C SER A 113 11.33 13.03 34.65
#